data_AF-A0A9W9A9F1-F1
#
_entry.id   AF-A0A9W9A9F1-F1
#
_cell.length_a   1.000
_cell.length_b   1.000
_cell.length_c   1.000
_cell.angle_alpha   90.00
_cell.angle_beta   90.00
_cell.angle_gamma   90.00
#
_symmetry.space_group_name_H-M   'P 1'
#
loop_
_entity.id
_entity.type
_entity.pdbx_description
1 polymer ?
#
loop_
_entity_poly.entity_id
_entity_poly.type
_entity_poly.pdbx_seq_one_letter_code
_entity_poly.pdbx_strand_id
1 'polypeptide(L)'
;MVSCTKNPSEILVIVNLVRNYYRGNDVCIITPYDAQRAAIERQLKLESLPWEKVFNVDSFQGNEADYVLLSVVRSAHVGFLHSSQRMNVMLTRCRRGMVIVSSRSFLGGIARDTLVGKLSTYW
;
A
#
# COMPACT_ATOMS: atom_id res chain seq x y z
N MET A 1 2.23 -22.92 -7.11
CA MET A 1 2.77 -21.59 -6.72
C MET A 1 1.65 -20.80 -6.07
N VAL A 2 1.68 -20.65 -4.74
CA VAL A 2 0.60 -19.97 -4.01
C VAL A 2 0.75 -18.47 -4.22
N SER A 3 -0.14 -17.87 -5.00
CA SER A 3 -0.29 -16.42 -5.06
C SER A 3 -0.82 -15.96 -3.70
N CYS A 4 0.07 -15.52 -2.81
CA CYS A 4 -0.31 -15.12 -1.47
C CYS A 4 -0.90 -13.70 -1.54
N THR A 5 -2.23 -13.62 -1.66
CA THR A 5 -2.97 -12.36 -1.79
C THR A 5 -3.05 -11.56 -0.48
N LYS A 6 -2.41 -12.04 0.59
CA LYS A 6 -2.30 -11.40 1.91
C LYS A 6 -0.88 -11.48 2.44
N ASN A 7 -0.41 -10.40 3.09
CA ASN A 7 0.87 -10.37 3.80
C ASN A 7 0.67 -9.82 5.22
N PRO A 8 0.59 -10.69 6.25
CA PRO A 8 0.35 -10.28 7.64
C PRO A 8 1.40 -9.30 8.18
N SER A 9 2.65 -9.42 7.75
CA SER A 9 3.72 -8.51 8.19
C SER A 9 3.49 -7.08 7.69
N GLU A 10 3.05 -6.92 6.44
CA GLU A 10 2.70 -5.60 5.91
C GLU A 10 1.46 -5.03 6.61
N ILE A 11 0.46 -5.86 6.93
CA ILE A 11 -0.72 -5.42 7.69
C ILE A 11 -0.29 -4.85 9.03
N LEU A 12 0.57 -5.57 9.78
CA LEU A 12 1.05 -5.12 11.08
C LEU A 12 1.83 -3.79 10.97
N VAL A 13 2.65 -3.63 9.94
CA VAL A 13 3.38 -2.37 9.70
C VAL A 13 2.42 -1.23 9.40
N ILE A 14 1.44 -1.42 8.50
CA ILE A 14 0.44 -0.40 8.17
C ILE A 14 -0.33 0.04 9.42
N VAL A 15 -0.78 -0.93 10.20
CA VAL A 15 -1.54 -0.67 11.44
C VAL A 15 -0.69 0.10 12.46
N ASN A 16 0.58 -0.27 12.62
CA ASN A 16 1.51 0.47 13.48
C ASN A 16 1.79 1.89 12.96
N LEU A 17 1.88 2.08 11.65
CA LEU A 17 2.03 3.42 11.06
C LEU A 17 0.83 4.29 11.37
N VAL A 18 -0.39 3.75 11.15
CA VAL A 18 -1.63 4.46 11.47
C VAL A 18 -1.69 4.81 12.95
N ARG A 19 -1.46 3.83 13.83
CA ARG A 19 -1.54 4.01 15.27
C ARG A 19 -0.62 5.12 15.79
N ASN A 20 0.65 5.10 15.37
CA ASN A 20 1.69 5.92 15.97
C ASN A 20 1.89 7.27 15.25
N TYR A 21 1.57 7.36 13.96
CA TYR A 21 1.90 8.53 13.14
C TYR A 21 0.71 9.15 12.42
N TYR A 22 -0.31 8.38 12.05
CA TYR A 22 -1.40 8.87 11.18
C TYR A 22 -2.80 8.87 11.81
N ARG A 23 -2.94 8.62 13.11
CA ARG A 23 -4.25 8.48 13.78
C ARG A 23 -5.18 9.70 13.64
N GLY A 24 -4.61 10.91 13.62
CA GLY A 24 -5.34 12.17 13.43
C GLY A 24 -5.10 12.84 12.08
N ASN A 25 -4.49 12.13 11.13
CA ASN A 25 -4.15 12.66 9.82
C ASN A 25 -5.14 12.17 8.76
N ASP A 26 -5.28 12.94 7.67
CA ASP A 26 -5.98 12.48 6.48
C ASP A 26 -5.11 11.45 5.74
N VAL A 27 -5.34 10.17 6.04
CA VAL A 27 -4.58 9.05 5.52
C VAL A 27 -5.45 8.11 4.71
N CYS A 28 -4.94 7.68 3.56
CA CYS A 28 -5.53 6.67 2.72
C CYS A 28 -4.59 5.47 2.61
N ILE A 29 -5.13 4.26 2.74
CA ILE A 29 -4.39 3.01 2.57
C ILE A 29 -4.79 2.36 1.25
N ILE A 30 -3.81 1.96 0.46
CA ILE A 30 -4.02 1.33 -0.84
C ILE A 30 -3.25 0.02 -0.91
N THR A 31 -3.86 -1.00 -1.51
CA THR A 31 -3.24 -2.30 -1.72
C THR A 31 -3.78 -2.99 -2.99
N PRO A 32 -2.99 -3.79 -3.72
CA PRO A 32 -3.43 -4.36 -4.99
C PRO A 32 -4.48 -5.47 -4.87
N TYR A 33 -4.59 -6.13 -3.71
CA TYR A 33 -5.47 -7.29 -3.54
C TYR A 33 -6.60 -6.99 -2.56
N ASP A 34 -7.84 -7.27 -2.96
CA ASP A 34 -9.00 -7.05 -2.10
C ASP A 34 -8.93 -7.86 -0.78
N ALA A 35 -8.35 -9.06 -0.87
CA ALA A 35 -8.08 -9.90 0.29
C ALA A 35 -7.18 -9.20 1.33
N GLN A 36 -6.15 -8.47 0.88
CA GLN A 36 -5.27 -7.67 1.75
C GLN A 36 -6.02 -6.43 2.25
N ARG A 37 -6.79 -5.74 1.38
CA ARG A 37 -7.61 -4.57 1.74
C ARG A 37 -8.55 -4.90 2.90
N ALA A 38 -9.34 -5.97 2.76
CA ALA A 38 -10.28 -6.41 3.78
C ALA A 38 -9.58 -6.83 5.08
N ALA A 39 -8.38 -7.42 4.99
CA ALA A 39 -7.61 -7.81 6.17
C ALA A 39 -7.04 -6.60 6.92
N ILE A 40 -6.56 -5.57 6.21
CA ILE A 40 -6.12 -4.31 6.80
C ILE A 40 -7.30 -3.61 7.48
N GLU A 41 -8.41 -3.45 6.77
CA GLU A 41 -9.63 -2.80 7.29
C GLU A 41 -10.12 -3.49 8.57
N ARG A 42 -10.16 -4.83 8.57
CA ARG A 42 -10.53 -5.61 9.76
C ARG A 42 -9.58 -5.37 10.92
N GLN A 43 -8.26 -5.35 10.68
CA GLN A 43 -7.29 -5.16 11.75
C GLN A 43 -7.38 -3.73 12.35
N LEU A 44 -7.57 -2.71 11.51
CA LEU A 44 -7.78 -1.33 11.97
C LEU A 44 -9.04 -1.20 12.84
N LYS A 45 -10.15 -1.84 12.41
CA LYS A 45 -11.39 -1.90 13.19
C LYS A 45 -11.17 -2.53 14.56
N LEU A 46 -10.50 -3.69 14.61
CA LEU A 46 -10.22 -4.41 15.86
C LEU A 46 -9.41 -3.55 16.85
N GLU A 47 -8.56 -2.67 16.34
CA GLU A 47 -7.71 -1.81 17.14
C GLU A 47 -8.29 -0.41 17.40
N SER A 48 -9.55 -0.17 17.00
CA SER A 48 -10.20 1.14 17.14
C SER A 48 -9.41 2.28 16.48
N LEU A 49 -8.87 2.01 15.29
CA LEU A 49 -8.16 2.96 14.42
C LEU A 49 -9.02 3.35 13.21
N PRO A 50 -8.78 4.52 12.58
CA PRO A 50 -9.46 4.90 11.34
C PRO A 50 -9.31 3.83 10.26
N TRP A 51 -10.41 3.49 9.59
CA TRP A 51 -10.50 2.36 8.63
C TRP A 51 -11.33 2.69 7.39
N GLU A 52 -11.89 3.89 7.31
CA GLU A 52 -12.85 4.31 6.29
C GLU A 52 -12.19 4.50 4.91
N LYS A 53 -10.88 4.76 4.88
CA LYS A 53 -10.10 5.02 3.66
C LYS A 53 -9.12 3.88 3.37
N VAL A 54 -9.64 2.66 3.21
CA VAL A 54 -8.85 1.48 2.81
C VAL A 54 -9.38 0.95 1.48
N PHE A 55 -8.59 1.13 0.41
CA PHE A 55 -9.00 0.83 -0.95
C PHE A 55 -8.11 -0.22 -1.60
N ASN A 56 -8.68 -0.91 -2.58
CA ASN A 56 -7.86 -1.61 -3.54
C ASN A 56 -7.57 -0.66 -4.72
N VAL A 57 -6.63 -1.03 -5.58
CA VAL A 57 -6.23 -0.21 -6.73
C VAL A 57 -7.42 0.17 -7.62
N ASP A 58 -8.32 -0.77 -7.88
CA ASP A 58 -9.41 -0.58 -8.83
C ASP A 58 -10.55 0.26 -8.22
N SER A 59 -10.70 0.26 -6.89
CA SER A 59 -11.68 1.07 -6.18
C SER A 59 -11.17 2.46 -5.77
N PHE A 60 -9.89 2.76 -6.00
CA PHE A 60 -9.28 4.04 -5.69
C PHE A 60 -9.44 5.04 -6.85
N GLN A 61 -10.66 5.50 -7.10
CA GLN A 61 -10.93 6.54 -8.11
C GLN A 61 -11.61 7.75 -7.47
N GLY A 62 -11.07 8.95 -7.71
CA GLY A 62 -11.65 10.21 -7.23
C GLY A 62 -11.38 10.58 -5.76
N ASN A 63 -10.61 9.76 -5.04
CA ASN A 63 -10.22 10.04 -3.65
C ASN A 63 -8.84 10.71 -3.60
N GLU A 64 -8.71 11.74 -2.77
CA GLU A 64 -7.45 12.40 -2.43
C GLU A 64 -7.20 12.30 -0.92
N ALA A 65 -5.94 12.24 -0.55
CA ALA A 65 -5.52 12.25 0.85
C ALA A 65 -4.20 13.00 1.04
N ASP A 66 -4.02 13.60 2.21
CA ASP A 66 -2.73 14.19 2.59
C ASP A 66 -1.63 13.13 2.58
N TYR A 67 -1.91 11.95 3.15
CA TYR A 67 -0.96 10.84 3.20
C TYR A 67 -1.50 9.58 2.54
N VAL A 68 -0.63 8.86 1.83
CA VAL A 68 -0.95 7.57 1.23
C VAL A 68 -0.03 6.49 1.78
N LEU A 69 -0.59 5.41 2.34
CA LEU A 69 0.14 4.21 2.74
C LEU A 69 -0.11 3.10 1.72
N LEU A 70 0.91 2.71 0.97
CA LEU A 70 0.83 1.68 -0.06
C LEU A 70 1.38 0.35 0.45
N SER A 71 0.53 -0.68 0.58
CA SER A 71 0.96 -2.07 0.84
C SER A 71 1.07 -2.80 -0.49
N VAL A 72 2.29 -3.20 -0.86
CA VAL A 72 2.58 -3.80 -2.18
C VAL A 72 2.21 -5.29 -2.23
N VAL A 73 2.25 -5.98 -1.08
CA VAL A 73 2.12 -7.44 -0.97
C VAL A 73 3.26 -8.18 -1.67
N ARG A 74 3.64 -9.37 -1.19
CA ARG A 74 4.64 -10.23 -1.86
C ARG A 74 4.04 -10.88 -3.10
N SER A 75 4.03 -10.18 -4.23
CA SER A 75 3.54 -10.77 -5.47
C SER A 75 4.69 -11.41 -6.26
N ALA A 76 4.56 -12.69 -6.63
CA ALA A 76 5.54 -13.36 -7.51
C ALA A 76 5.61 -12.72 -8.92
N HIS A 77 4.71 -11.78 -9.20
CA HIS A 77 4.67 -10.97 -10.39
C HIS A 77 4.46 -9.52 -9.99
N VAL A 78 5.08 -8.62 -10.74
CA VAL A 78 5.02 -7.17 -10.52
C VAL A 78 3.58 -6.60 -10.58
N GLY A 79 2.70 -7.23 -11.35
CA GLY A 79 1.26 -6.96 -11.37
C GLY A 79 0.94 -5.46 -11.48
N PHE A 80 0.27 -4.93 -10.46
CA PHE A 80 -0.12 -3.52 -10.35
C PHE A 80 1.02 -2.52 -10.63
N LEU A 81 2.25 -2.82 -10.22
CA LEU A 81 3.39 -1.92 -10.36
C LEU A 81 3.85 -1.71 -11.81
N HIS A 82 3.38 -2.52 -12.78
CA HIS A 82 3.65 -2.28 -14.21
C HIS A 82 2.74 -1.20 -14.80
N SER A 83 1.60 -0.90 -14.18
CA SER A 83 0.68 0.09 -14.72
C SER A 83 1.13 1.49 -14.33
N SER A 84 1.95 2.11 -15.18
CA SER A 84 2.39 3.50 -15.00
C SER A 84 1.22 4.46 -14.82
N GLN A 85 0.09 4.22 -15.48
CA GLN A 85 -1.12 5.03 -15.33
C GLN A 85 -1.67 4.96 -13.91
N ARG A 86 -1.84 3.75 -13.36
CA ARG A 86 -2.38 3.59 -12.01
C ARG A 86 -1.40 4.06 -10.93
N MET A 87 -0.10 3.89 -11.17
CA MET A 87 0.95 4.46 -10.33
C MET A 87 0.93 5.99 -10.34
N ASN A 88 0.80 6.63 -11.50
CA ASN A 88 0.68 8.07 -11.62
C ASN A 88 -0.57 8.59 -10.90
N VAL A 89 -1.70 7.89 -11.00
CA VAL A 89 -2.89 8.22 -10.21
C VAL A 89 -2.56 8.17 -8.72
N MET A 90 -1.94 7.11 -8.20
CA MET A 90 -1.61 7.07 -6.77
C MET A 90 -0.67 8.19 -6.33
N LEU A 91 0.36 8.48 -7.11
CA LEU A 91 1.31 9.54 -6.81
C LEU A 91 0.65 10.93 -6.84
N THR A 92 -0.22 11.18 -7.81
CA THR A 92 -0.89 12.49 -7.99
C THR A 92 -2.04 12.73 -7.01
N ARG A 93 -2.53 11.69 -6.32
CA ARG A 93 -3.60 11.79 -5.31
C ARG A 93 -3.08 11.97 -3.88
N CYS A 94 -1.76 11.93 -3.70
CA CYS A 94 -1.10 12.20 -2.44
C CYS A 94 -0.65 13.68 -2.37
N ARG A 95 -1.10 14.41 -1.35
CA ARG A 95 -0.81 15.87 -1.25
C ARG A 95 0.44 16.19 -0.43
N ARG A 96 0.77 15.40 0.59
CA ARG A 96 1.89 15.67 1.52
C ARG A 96 2.97 14.59 1.52
N GLY A 97 2.60 13.31 1.52
CA GLY A 97 3.62 12.27 1.56
C GLY A 97 3.08 10.84 1.43
N MET A 98 3.89 9.99 0.80
CA MET A 98 3.56 8.58 0.57
C MET A 98 4.56 7.68 1.32
N VAL A 99 4.04 6.63 1.96
CA VAL A 99 4.84 5.55 2.56
C VAL A 99 4.56 4.27 1.80
N ILE A 100 5.60 3.61 1.30
CA ILE A 100 5.49 2.34 0.60
C ILE A 100 5.99 1.22 1.52
N VAL A 101 5.15 0.23 1.76
CA VAL A 101 5.44 -0.96 2.56
C VAL A 101 5.58 -2.15 1.63
N SER A 102 6.77 -2.75 1.60
CA SER A 102 7.09 -3.91 0.75
C SER A 102 8.25 -4.72 1.34
N SER A 103 8.55 -5.89 0.74
CA SER A 103 9.72 -6.68 1.12
C SER A 103 10.94 -6.31 0.29
N ARG A 104 12.10 -6.18 0.93
CA ARG A 104 13.37 -5.85 0.24
C ARG A 104 13.75 -6.88 -0.82
N SER A 105 13.47 -8.15 -0.57
CA SER A 105 13.67 -9.24 -1.53
C SER A 105 12.83 -9.09 -2.80
N PHE A 106 11.61 -8.56 -2.68
CA PHE A 106 10.74 -8.32 -3.83
C PHE A 106 11.21 -7.11 -4.64
N LEU A 107 11.55 -6.01 -3.96
CA LEU A 107 12.05 -4.79 -4.59
C LEU A 107 13.40 -4.98 -5.27
N GLY A 108 14.32 -5.73 -4.67
CA GLY A 108 15.63 -6.03 -5.27
C GLY A 108 15.59 -7.13 -6.34
N GLY A 109 14.50 -7.89 -6.41
CA GLY A 109 14.30 -8.99 -7.36
C GLY A 109 13.27 -8.63 -8.42
N ILE A 110 12.08 -9.23 -8.31
CA ILE A 110 11.03 -9.20 -9.33
C ILE A 110 10.58 -7.76 -9.66
N ALA A 111 10.50 -6.88 -8.67
CA ALA A 111 10.04 -5.50 -8.87
C ALA A 111 11.17 -4.49 -9.15
N ARG A 112 12.41 -4.95 -9.34
CA ARG A 112 13.58 -4.06 -9.50
C ARG A 112 13.40 -3.01 -10.59
N ASP A 113 12.80 -3.39 -11.72
CA ASP A 113 12.65 -2.49 -12.88
C ASP A 113 11.42 -1.59 -12.81
N THR A 114 10.55 -1.79 -11.81
CA THR A 114 9.41 -0.91 -11.54
C THR A 114 9.87 0.44 -11.01
N LEU A 115 8.99 1.44 -11.04
CA LEU A 115 9.29 2.73 -10.40
C LEU A 115 9.58 2.55 -8.91
N VAL A 116 8.83 1.71 -8.20
CA VAL A 116 9.04 1.47 -6.76
C VAL A 116 10.37 0.78 -6.49
N GLY A 117 10.75 -0.21 -7.31
CA GLY A 117 12.05 -0.89 -7.22
C GLY A 117 13.20 0.09 -7.47
N LYS A 118 13.10 0.90 -8.52
CA LYS A 118 14.08 1.97 -8.81
C LYS A 118 14.16 3.01 -7.70
N LEU A 119 13.03 3.43 -7.12
CA LEU A 119 13.03 4.35 -5.99
C LEU A 119 13.75 3.75 -4.78
N SER A 120 13.56 2.45 -4.53
CA SER A 120 14.20 1.76 -3.40
C SER A 120 15.72 1.66 -3.47
N THR A 121 16.35 1.98 -4.61
CA THR A 121 17.82 2.05 -4.70
C THR A 121 18.40 3.38 -4.26
N TYR A 122 17.57 4.40 -4.05
CA TYR A 122 18.00 5.74 -3.63
C TYR A 122 17.84 5.99 -2.11
N TRP A 123 17.35 5.00 -1.36
CA TRP A 123 17.10 5.04 0.09
C TRP A 123 17.65 3.78 0.76
#